data_AF-A0A6G3SB26-F1
#
_entry.id   AF-A0A6G3SB26-F1
#
_cell.length_a   1.000
_cell.length_b   1.000
_cell.length_c   1.000
_cell.angle_alpha   90.00
_cell.angle_beta   90.00
_cell.angle_gamma   90.00
#
_symmetry.space_group_name_H-M   'P 1'
#
loop_
_entity.id
_entity.type
_entity.pdbx_description
1 polymer ?
#
loop_
_entity_poly.entity_id
_entity_poly.type
_entity_poly.pdbx_seq_one_letter_code
_entity_poly.pdbx_strand_id
1 'polypeptide(L)' 'MAQDAVVRSVDGAARTLGSRRLADLVTGAAGPRPGYRALAQGLRTLLLDGRIALHTRLPAERAFAGALGVSRATVT' A
#
# COMPACT_ATOMS: atom_id res chain seq x y z
N MET A 1 -1.55 -25.78 3.63
CA MET A 1 -1.90 -24.68 2.71
C MET A 1 -2.59 -23.55 3.49
N ALA A 2 -1.92 -23.08 4.56
CA ALA A 2 -2.39 -22.00 5.42
C ALA A 2 -1.19 -21.06 5.54
N GLN A 3 -1.27 -19.90 4.91
CA GLN A 3 -0.24 -18.88 5.04
C GLN A 3 -0.38 -18.31 6.45
N ASP A 4 0.56 -18.72 7.29
CA ASP A 4 0.82 -18.20 8.62
C ASP A 4 0.94 -16.67 8.52
N ALA A 5 -0.13 -16.00 8.93
CA ALA A 5 -0.24 -14.55 8.93
C ALA A 5 0.70 -14.02 10.02
N VAL A 6 1.99 -13.94 9.68
CA VAL A 6 2.99 -13.20 10.43
C VAL A 6 2.64 -11.72 10.32
N VAL A 7 1.71 -11.30 11.16
CA VAL A 7 1.47 -9.91 11.53
C VAL A 7 2.69 -9.47 12.32
N ARG A 8 3.74 -9.04 11.61
CA ARG A 8 4.90 -8.39 12.22
C ARG A 8 5.31 -7.20 11.38
N SER A 9 4.84 -6.02 11.76
CA SER A 9 5.57 -4.75 11.60
C SER A 9 4.86 -3.67 12.40
N VAL A 10 5.22 -3.55 13.67
CA VAL A 10 5.07 -2.31 14.42
C VAL A 10 6.47 -1.91 14.83
N ASP A 11 6.96 -0.77 14.32
CA ASP A 11 8.03 -0.02 14.98
C ASP A 11 8.01 1.39 14.41
N GLY A 12 7.78 2.34 15.32
CA GLY A 12 7.68 3.77 15.04
C GLY A 12 9.04 4.43 15.04
N ALA A 13 9.38 5.05 13.91
CA ALA A 13 10.27 6.21 13.75
C ALA A 13 10.35 6.49 12.24
N ALA A 14 9.69 7.56 11.76
CA ALA A 14 9.73 8.09 10.38
C ALA A 14 10.19 7.10 9.28
N ARG A 15 9.47 5.98 9.09
CA ARG A 15 9.83 4.99 8.08
C ARG A 15 9.37 5.48 6.71
N THR A 16 10.28 5.51 5.76
CA THR A 16 9.94 5.69 4.35
C THR A 16 9.41 4.38 3.80
N LEU A 17 8.26 4.42 3.14
CA LEU A 17 7.67 3.25 2.48
C LEU A 17 7.97 3.32 0.98
N GLY A 18 8.71 2.35 0.46
CA GLY A 18 9.04 2.29 -0.96
C GLY A 18 7.82 1.94 -1.84
N SER A 19 7.83 2.41 -3.09
CA SER A 19 6.73 2.20 -4.06
C SER A 19 6.36 0.74 -4.27
N ARG A 20 7.35 -0.15 -4.43
CA ARG A 20 7.10 -1.58 -4.62
C ARG A 20 6.44 -2.20 -3.40
N ARG A 21 6.96 -1.89 -2.20
CA ARG A 21 6.41 -2.42 -0.96
C ARG A 21 4.97 -1.97 -0.74
N LEU A 22 4.67 -0.70 -1.02
CA LEU A 22 3.30 -0.20 -0.95
C LEU A 22 2.40 -0.86 -2.00
N ALA A 23 2.90 -1.07 -3.23
CA ALA A 23 2.16 -1.75 -4.29
C ALA A 23 1.83 -3.21 -3.93
N ASP A 24 2.75 -3.93 -3.30
CA ASP A 24 2.52 -5.31 -2.84
C ASP A 24 1.41 -5.36 -1.78
N LEU A 25 1.46 -4.46 -0.80
CA LEU A 25 0.43 -4.35 0.25
C LEU A 25 -0.95 -4.04 -0.34
N VAL A 26 -1.01 -3.08 -1.26
CA VAL A 26 -2.24 -2.70 -1.93
C VAL A 26 -2.77 -3.81 -2.83
N THR A 27 -1.90 -4.51 -3.55
CA THR A 27 -2.30 -5.65 -4.40
C THR A 27 -2.90 -6.77 -3.57
N GLY A 28 -2.37 -7.02 -2.37
CA GLY A 28 -2.94 -7.98 -1.43
C GLY A 28 -4.31 -7.57 -0.86
N ALA A 29 -4.60 -6.26 -0.77
CA ALA A 29 -5.84 -5.75 -0.20
C ALA A 29 -6.94 -5.42 -1.24
N ALA A 30 -6.55 -4.99 -2.45
CA ALA A 30 -7.45 -4.47 -3.48
C ALA A 30 -7.38 -5.23 -4.81
N GLY A 31 -6.49 -6.22 -4.92
CA GLY A 31 -6.23 -6.96 -6.16
C GLY A 31 -5.27 -6.25 -7.12
N PRO A 32 -4.93 -6.89 -8.26
CA PRO A 32 -4.01 -6.32 -9.24
C PRO A 32 -4.64 -5.14 -9.99
N ARG A 33 -3.83 -4.10 -10.27
CA ARG A 33 -4.20 -2.91 -11.05
C ARG A 33 -5.55 -2.29 -10.64
N PRO A 34 -5.74 -1.95 -9.35
CA PRO A 34 -7.03 -1.48 -8.85
C PRO A 34 -7.42 -0.13 -9.48
N GLY A 35 -8.70 0.04 -9.78
CA GLY A 35 -9.26 1.36 -10.07
C GLY A 35 -9.28 2.25 -8.82
N TYR A 36 -9.51 3.55 -8.99
CA TYR A 36 -9.43 4.56 -7.91
C TYR A 36 -10.17 4.16 -6.62
N ARG A 37 -11.44 3.72 -6.74
CA ARG A 37 -12.24 3.35 -5.57
C ARG A 37 -11.67 2.15 -4.82
N ALA A 38 -11.24 1.12 -5.55
CA ALA A 38 -10.63 -0.07 -4.96
C ALA A 38 -9.28 0.26 -4.33
N LEU A 39 -8.49 1.11 -4.96
CA LEU A 39 -7.22 1.60 -4.43
C LEU A 39 -7.42 2.34 -3.10
N ALA A 40 -8.33 3.31 -3.07
CA ALA A 40 -8.62 4.10 -1.87
C ALA A 40 -9.13 3.21 -0.72
N GLN A 41 -10.00 2.24 -1.02
CA GLN A 41 -10.52 1.31 -0.02
C GLN A 41 -9.42 0.37 0.51
N GLY A 42 -8.55 -0.14 -0.37
CA GLY A 42 -7.40 -0.97 0.03
C GLY A 42 -6.45 -0.20 0.95
N LEU A 43 -6.09 1.03 0.58
CA LEU A 43 -5.25 1.90 1.41
C LEU A 43 -5.88 2.19 2.77
N ARG A 44 -7.17 2.51 2.80
CA ARG A 44 -7.91 2.73 4.05
C ARG A 44 -7.89 1.49 4.95
N THR A 45 -8.09 0.30 4.37
CA THR A 45 -8.02 -0.97 5.11
C THR A 45 -6.63 -1.18 5.71
N LEU A 46 -5.57 -0.97 4.91
CA LEU A 46 -4.19 -1.12 5.38
C LEU A 46 -3.80 -0.13 6.49
N LEU A 47 -4.36 1.08 6.47
CA LEU A 47 -4.19 2.08 7.53
C LEU A 47 -4.92 1.68 8.81
N LEU A 48 -6.18 1.26 8.69
CA LEU A 48 -7.00 0.85 9.84
C LEU A 48 -6.46 -0.44 10.51
N ASP A 49 -5.92 -1.36 9.71
CA ASP A 49 -5.25 -2.57 10.20
C ASP A 49 -3.84 -2.30 10.77
N GLY A 50 -3.35 -1.05 10.69
CA GLY A 50 -2.01 -0.68 11.17
C GLY A 50 -0.85 -1.20 10.33
N ARG A 51 -1.12 -1.77 9.14
CA ARG A 51 -0.09 -2.28 8.21
C ARG A 51 0.67 -1.16 7.51
N ILE A 52 0.06 0.02 7.41
CA ILE A 52 0.74 1.28 7.06
C ILE A 52 0.72 2.15 8.32
N ALA A 53 1.88 2.38 8.92
CA ALA A 53 1.97 3.20 10.12
C ALA A 53 1.66 4.68 9.81
N LEU A 54 1.04 5.37 10.75
CA LEU A 54 0.89 6.81 10.69
C LEU A 54 2.27 7.49 10.69
N HIS A 55 2.37 8.66 10.06
CA HIS A 55 3.62 9.41 9.86
C HIS A 55 4.68 8.71 8.99
N THR A 56 4.29 7.67 8.25
CA THR A 56 5.12 7.05 7.21
C THR A 56 5.26 8.01 6.02
N ARG A 57 6.50 8.24 5.56
CA ARG A 57 6.73 8.97 4.32
C ARG A 57 6.35 8.08 3.14
N LEU A 58 5.34 8.51 2.40
CA LEU A 58 4.87 7.82 1.20
C LEU A 58 5.79 8.08 0.00
N PRO A 59 5.84 7.14 -0.96
CA PRO A 59 6.62 7.30 -2.17
C PRO A 59 5.97 8.33 -3.12
N ALA A 60 6.75 8.81 -4.10
CA ALA A 60 6.20 9.65 -5.16
C ALA A 60 5.10 8.92 -5.94
N GLU A 61 4.01 9.63 -6.26
CA GLU A 61 2.86 9.09 -7.00
C GLU A 61 3.29 8.42 -8.32
N ARG A 62 4.25 9.02 -9.05
CA ARG A 62 4.78 8.45 -10.31
C ARG A 62 5.35 7.05 -10.10
N ALA A 63 6.20 6.91 -9.10
CA ALA A 63 6.86 5.66 -8.80
C ALA A 63 5.85 4.62 -8.28
N PHE A 64 4.86 5.06 -7.51
CA PHE A 64 3.80 4.19 -7.01
C PHE A 64 2.84 3.70 -8.12
N ALA A 65 2.35 4.61 -8.97
CA ALA A 65 1.54 4.25 -10.14
C ALA A 65 2.27 3.29 -11.08
N GLY A 66 3.58 3.52 -11.30
CA GLY A 66 4.44 2.62 -12.06
C GLY A 66 4.56 1.24 -11.43
N ALA A 67 4.72 1.16 -10.10
CA ALA A 67 4.78 -0.11 -9.38
C ALA A 67 3.45 -0.90 -9.41
N LEU A 68 2.31 -0.21 -9.44
CA LEU A 68 0.98 -0.81 -9.54
C LEU A 68 0.54 -1.13 -10.98
N GLY A 69 1.25 -0.64 -12.01
CA GLY A 69 0.85 -0.78 -13.41
C GLY A 69 -0.45 -0.05 -13.76
N VAL A 70 -0.76 1.03 -13.04
CA VAL A 70 -1.96 1.88 -13.25
C VAL A 70 -1.57 3.27 -13.74
N SER A 71 -2.56 4.04 -14.20
CA SER A 71 -2.33 5.43 -14.60
C SER A 71 -2.04 6.32 -13.39
N ARG A 72 -1.32 7.42 -13.57
CA ARG A 72 -1.09 8.41 -12.50
C ARG A 72 -2.39 9.01 -11.96
N ALA A 73 -3.36 9.24 -12.86
CA ALA A 73 -4.67 9.79 -12.50
C ALA A 73 -5.46 8.88 -11.56
N THR A 74 -5.10 7.59 -11.48
CA THR A 74 -5.72 6.63 -10.54
C THR A 74 -5.21 6.82 -9.11
N VAL A 75 -4.03 7.41 -8.93
CA VAL A 75 -3.31 7.52 -7.65
C VAL A 75 -3.46 8.90 -7.01
N THR A 76 -3.60 9.97 -7.80
CA THR A 76 -3.98 11.32 -7.35
C THR A 76 -5.35 11.33 -6.69
#